data_AF-A0AAJ6DC30-F1
#
_entry.id   AF-A0AAJ6DC30-F1
#
_cell.length_a   1.000
_cell.length_b   1.000
_cell.length_c   1.000
_cell.angle_alpha   90.00
_cell.angle_beta   90.00
_cell.angle_gamma   90.00
#
_symmetry.space_group_name_H-M   'P 1'
#
loop_
_entity.id
_entity.type
_entity.pdbx_description
1 polymer ?
#
loop_
_entity_poly.entity_id
_entity_poly.type
_entity_poly.pdbx_seq_one_letter_code
_entity_poly.pdbx_strand_id
1 'polypeptide(L)'
;MSTDDCAPDTPPPVLQVLVKSGCHLCEEAIATAEQIAEEFHVDCGVIDASLRPDLAERFVEEIPVLFVDGLQRDFWRIDTVRLRALLSARRPSSDRPSIEAE
;
A
#
# COMPACT_ATOMS: atom_id res chain seq x y z
N MET A 1 -24.28 -16.26 -12.28
CA MET A 1 -22.95 -15.67 -12.51
C MET A 1 -22.86 -14.51 -11.56
N SER A 2 -22.33 -14.77 -10.35
CA SER A 2 -22.28 -13.79 -9.28
C SER A 2 -21.13 -12.83 -9.53
N THR A 3 -21.46 -11.54 -9.65
CA THR A 3 -20.49 -10.45 -9.48
C THR A 3 -20.73 -9.90 -8.08
N ASP A 4 -20.39 -10.71 -7.08
CA ASP A 4 -20.27 -10.24 -5.71
C ASP A 4 -18.80 -9.84 -5.53
N ASP A 5 -18.50 -8.56 -5.76
CA ASP A 5 -17.35 -7.91 -5.16
C ASP A 5 -17.94 -6.84 -4.23
N CYS A 6 -18.51 -7.34 -3.15
CA CYS A 6 -18.87 -6.56 -1.98
C CYS A 6 -17.57 -5.92 -1.48
N ALA A 7 -17.36 -4.65 -1.83
CA ALA A 7 -16.23 -3.84 -1.37
C ALA A 7 -16.04 -4.10 0.13
N PRO A 8 -14.93 -4.72 0.54
CA PRO A 8 -14.84 -5.07 1.93
C PRO A 8 -14.61 -3.78 2.70
N ASP A 9 -15.32 -3.62 3.82
CA ASP A 9 -15.02 -2.67 4.90
C ASP A 9 -13.69 -3.07 5.58
N THR A 10 -12.71 -3.49 4.78
CA THR A 10 -11.37 -3.82 5.23
C THR A 10 -10.73 -2.51 5.63
N PRO A 11 -10.17 -2.41 6.85
CA PRO A 11 -9.39 -1.25 7.22
C PRO A 11 -8.35 -0.98 6.13
N PRO A 12 -8.12 0.28 5.76
CA PRO A 12 -7.23 0.60 4.67
C PRO A 12 -5.87 -0.05 4.91
N PRO A 13 -5.28 -0.71 3.90
CA PRO A 13 -4.02 -1.42 4.06
C PRO A 13 -2.96 -0.49 4.63
N VAL A 14 -2.16 -1.02 5.56
CA VAL A 14 -1.08 -0.28 6.24
C VAL A 14 -0.10 0.27 5.21
N LEU A 15 0.23 -0.53 4.20
CA LEU A 15 1.10 -0.15 3.10
C LEU A 15 0.27 0.09 1.84
N GLN A 16 0.41 1.25 1.19
CA GLN A 16 -0.28 1.50 -0.07
C GLN A 16 0.66 2.10 -1.10
N VAL A 17 0.66 1.56 -2.32
CA VAL A 17 1.45 2.10 -3.43
C VAL A 17 0.52 2.71 -4.46
N LEU A 18 0.62 4.02 -4.66
CA LEU A 18 -0.06 4.71 -5.75
C LEU A 18 0.74 4.52 -7.04
N VAL A 19 0.09 3.86 -7.99
CA VAL A 19 0.65 3.53 -9.29
C VAL A 19 -0.22 4.12 -10.39
N LYS A 20 0.35 4.21 -11.58
CA LYS A 20 -0.37 4.63 -12.78
C LYS A 20 -0.24 3.54 -13.83
N SER A 21 -1.32 3.30 -14.56
CA SER A 21 -1.35 2.34 -15.65
C SER A 21 -0.26 2.68 -16.69
N GLY A 22 0.51 1.66 -17.09
CA GLY A 22 1.53 1.78 -18.13
C GLY A 22 2.94 2.21 -17.67
N CYS A 23 3.30 2.03 -16.40
CA CYS A 23 4.63 2.37 -15.88
C CYS A 23 5.35 1.14 -15.31
N HIS A 24 6.46 0.72 -15.94
CA HIS A 24 7.26 -0.42 -15.48
C HIS A 24 7.89 -0.19 -14.09
N LEU A 25 8.24 1.06 -13.75
CA LEU A 25 8.78 1.41 -12.42
C LEU A 25 7.78 1.12 -11.28
N CYS A 26 6.49 1.12 -11.58
CA CYS A 26 5.46 0.81 -10.60
C CYS A 26 5.49 -0.68 -10.20
N GLU A 27 5.83 -1.59 -11.12
CA GLU A 27 5.89 -3.03 -10.84
C GLU A 27 7.00 -3.34 -9.82
N GLU A 28 8.18 -2.72 -10.00
CA GLU A 28 9.28 -2.86 -9.04
C GLU A 28 8.91 -2.30 -7.67
N ALA A 29 8.21 -1.15 -7.65
CA ALA A 29 7.74 -0.53 -6.41
C ALA A 29 6.74 -1.43 -5.68
N ILE A 30 5.75 -1.98 -6.38
CA ILE A 30 4.76 -2.91 -5.81
C ILE A 30 5.47 -4.15 -5.26
N ALA A 31 6.30 -4.83 -6.05
CA ALA A 31 7.00 -6.03 -5.60
C ALA A 31 7.84 -5.79 -4.34
N THR A 32 8.51 -4.63 -4.27
CA THR A 32 9.29 -4.22 -3.11
C THR A 32 8.41 -4.00 -1.87
N ALA A 33 7.28 -3.31 -2.06
CA ALA A 33 6.31 -3.02 -1.02
C ALA A 33 5.68 -4.31 -0.47
N GLU A 34 5.22 -5.20 -1.35
CA GLU A 34 4.65 -6.50 -1.01
C GLU A 34 5.65 -7.37 -0.24
N GLN A 35 6.90 -7.47 -0.71
CA GLN A 35 7.93 -8.27 -0.03
C GLN A 35 8.16 -7.80 1.41
N ILE A 36 8.19 -6.49 1.67
CA ILE A 36 8.36 -5.95 3.02
C ILE A 36 7.07 -6.12 3.83
N ALA A 37 5.91 -5.97 3.20
CA ALA A 37 4.63 -6.17 3.86
C ALA A 37 4.51 -7.61 4.39
N GLU A 38 4.91 -8.60 3.59
CA GLU A 38 4.99 -10.00 4.01
C GLU A 38 6.00 -10.20 5.15
N GLU A 39 7.18 -9.58 5.09
CA GLU A 39 8.20 -9.66 6.14
C GLU A 39 7.70 -9.13 7.50
N PHE A 40 6.85 -8.10 7.48
CA PHE A 40 6.30 -7.46 8.68
C PHE A 40 4.87 -7.93 9.02
N HIS A 41 4.30 -8.85 8.23
CA HIS A 41 2.91 -9.31 8.33
C HIS A 41 1.89 -8.15 8.37
N VAL A 42 2.05 -7.18 7.48
CA VAL A 42 1.13 -6.04 7.33
C VAL A 42 0.41 -6.09 5.98
N ASP A 43 -0.77 -5.48 5.92
CA ASP A 43 -1.52 -5.39 4.67
C ASP A 43 -0.86 -4.44 3.66
N CYS A 44 -0.70 -4.90 2.41
CA CYS A 44 -0.25 -4.10 1.28
C CYS A 44 -1.37 -3.96 0.24
N GLY A 45 -1.61 -2.74 -0.21
CA GLY A 45 -2.58 -2.42 -1.25
C GLY A 45 -1.98 -1.61 -2.38
N VAL A 46 -2.51 -1.79 -3.58
CA VAL A 46 -2.15 -1.00 -4.76
C VAL A 46 -3.30 -0.06 -5.09
N ILE A 47 -3.00 1.23 -5.23
CA ILE A 47 -3.98 2.26 -5.59
C ILE A 47 -3.70 2.67 -7.03
N ASP A 48 -4.67 2.48 -7.93
CA ASP A 48 -4.56 3.00 -9.29
C ASP A 48 -4.95 4.48 -9.31
N ALA A 49 -4.02 5.33 -9.71
CA ALA A 49 -4.23 6.77 -9.83
C ALA A 49 -5.38 7.08 -10.82
N SER A 50 -5.60 6.26 -11.84
CA SER A 50 -6.68 6.45 -12.81
C SER A 50 -8.06 6.33 -12.19
N LEU A 51 -8.18 5.61 -11.07
CA LEU A 51 -9.41 5.45 -10.29
C LEU A 51 -9.56 6.52 -9.20
N ARG A 52 -8.51 7.31 -8.95
CA ARG A 52 -8.45 8.31 -7.86
C ARG A 52 -7.96 9.65 -8.41
N PRO A 53 -8.81 10.42 -9.10
CA PRO A 53 -8.41 11.69 -9.71
C PRO A 53 -7.84 12.68 -8.68
N ASP A 54 -8.38 12.72 -7.46
CA ASP A 54 -7.88 13.58 -6.38
C ASP A 54 -6.41 13.30 -6.00
N LEU A 55 -5.99 12.03 -6.06
CA LEU A 55 -4.61 11.63 -5.80
C LEU A 55 -3.75 11.74 -7.05
N ALA A 56 -4.30 11.38 -8.20
CA ALA A 56 -3.61 11.49 -9.48
C ALA A 56 -3.17 12.94 -9.73
N GLU A 57 -4.06 13.92 -9.64
CA GLU A 57 -3.69 15.32 -9.90
C GLU A 57 -2.67 15.86 -8.90
N ARG A 58 -2.74 15.41 -7.64
CA ARG A 58 -1.82 15.84 -6.59
C ARG A 58 -0.43 15.21 -6.67
N PHE A 59 -0.36 13.95 -7.11
CA PHE A 59 0.86 13.14 -7.04
C PHE A 59 1.33 12.66 -8.42
N VAL A 60 0.77 13.17 -9.54
CA VAL A 60 1.09 12.74 -10.92
C VAL A 60 2.58 12.82 -11.24
N GLU A 61 3.27 13.83 -10.71
CA GLU A 61 4.71 14.03 -10.93
C GLU A 61 5.59 13.18 -10.00
N GLU A 62 4.98 12.58 -8.97
CA GLU A 62 5.65 11.85 -7.89
C GLU A 62 5.43 10.32 -7.97
N ILE A 63 4.64 9.84 -8.93
CA ILE A 63 4.38 8.40 -9.11
C ILE A 63 5.68 7.63 -9.45
N PRO A 64 5.95 6.48 -8.81
CA PRO A 64 5.15 5.79 -7.78
C PRO A 64 5.28 6.43 -6.39
N VAL A 65 4.17 6.53 -5.66
CA VAL A 65 4.12 7.08 -4.30
C VAL A 65 3.77 6.01 -3.28
N LEU A 66 4.58 5.89 -2.23
CA LEU A 66 4.35 5.00 -1.11
C LEU A 66 3.67 5.74 0.05
N PHE A 67 2.57 5.15 0.50
CA PHE A 67 1.85 5.55 1.69
C PHE A 67 2.02 4.48 2.77
N VAL A 68 2.26 4.95 4.00
CA VAL A 68 2.26 4.12 5.20
C VAL A 68 1.22 4.71 6.14
N ASP A 69 0.09 4.02 6.26
CA ASP A 69 -1.12 4.41 7.00
C ASP A 69 -1.70 5.72 6.52
N GLY A 70 -1.85 5.82 5.20
CA GLY A 70 -2.37 7.00 4.52
C GLY A 70 -1.45 8.21 4.51
N LEU A 71 -0.24 8.12 5.08
CA LEU A 71 0.77 9.17 5.03
C LEU A 71 1.79 8.87 3.93
N GLN A 72 1.98 9.81 3.01
CA GLN A 72 3.05 9.76 2.02
C GLN A 72 4.41 9.67 2.72
N ARG A 73 5.18 8.63 2.42
CA ARG A 73 6.53 8.41 2.99
C ARG A 73 7.62 8.58 1.95
N ASP A 74 7.44 7.97 0.80
CA ASP A 74 8.40 7.92 -0.30
C ASP A 74 7.70 8.13 -1.63
N PHE A 75 8.45 8.63 -2.62
CA PHE A 75 8.01 8.83 -3.99
C PHE A 75 9.18 8.56 -4.96
N TRP A 76 8.87 8.22 -6.21
CA TRP A 76 9.79 7.75 -7.28
C TRP A 76 10.48 6.41 -7.04
N ARG A 77 11.07 6.18 -5.87
CA ARG A 77 11.76 4.93 -5.53
C ARG A 77 11.44 4.53 -4.10
N ILE A 78 10.96 3.31 -3.93
CA ILE A 78 10.71 2.74 -2.61
C ILE A 78 12.04 2.25 -2.04
N ASP A 79 12.55 2.98 -1.05
CA ASP A 79 13.73 2.56 -0.31
C ASP A 79 13.33 1.52 0.75
N THR A 80 13.79 0.29 0.53
CA THR A 80 13.51 -0.83 1.42
C THR A 80 14.02 -0.62 2.84
N VAL A 81 15.18 0.02 3.00
CA VAL A 81 15.79 0.26 4.32
C VAL A 81 14.97 1.26 5.09
N ARG A 82 14.56 2.35 4.43
CA ARG A 82 13.70 3.37 5.02
C ARG A 82 12.32 2.81 5.37
N LEU A 83 11.73 2.02 4.49
CA LEU A 83 10.44 1.40 4.75
C LEU A 83 10.49 0.45 5.96
N ARG A 84 11.49 -0.44 6.03
CA ARG A 84 11.69 -1.32 7.19
C ARG A 84 11.85 -0.52 8.48
N ALA A 85 12.61 0.57 8.45
CA ALA A 85 12.80 1.43 9.62
C ALA A 85 11.47 2.08 10.07
N LEU A 86 10.64 2.52 9.12
CA LEU A 86 9.31 3.10 9.40
C LEU A 86 8.37 2.07 10.01
N LEU A 87 8.33 0.85 9.47
CA LEU A 87 7.50 -0.24 10.01
C LEU A 87 8.02 -0.74 11.36
N SER A 88 9.34 -0.78 11.57
CA SER A 88 9.94 -1.13 12.86
C SER A 88 9.68 -0.07 13.94
N ALA A 89 9.67 1.21 13.57
CA ALA A 89 9.36 2.32 14.46
C ALA A 89 7.85 2.40 14.79
N ARG A 90 7.00 1.94 13.87
CA ARG A 90 5.61 1.63 14.17
C ARG A 90 5.56 0.42 15.09
N ARG A 91 5.45 0.67 16.40
CA ARG A 91 4.99 -0.39 17.31
C ARG A 91 3.74 -1.04 16.70
N PRO A 92 3.62 -2.37 16.65
CA PRO A 92 2.45 -3.05 16.12
C PRO A 92 1.26 -2.73 17.03
N SER A 93 0.51 -1.68 16.71
CA SER A 93 -0.75 -1.33 17.39
C SER A 93 -1.94 -2.09 16.82
N SER A 94 -1.72 -2.93 15.80
CA SER A 94 -2.74 -3.75 15.17
C SER A 94 -2.35 -5.24 15.19
N ASP A 95 -1.79 -5.71 16.31
CA ASP A 95 -2.08 -7.08 16.70
C ASP A 95 -3.50 -7.08 17.28
N ARG A 96 -4.48 -7.36 16.42
CA ARG A 96 -5.74 -7.94 16.86
C ARG A 96 -6.09 -9.06 15.89
N PRO A 97 -5.62 -10.28 16.12
CA PRO A 97 -6.30 -11.45 15.59
C PRO A 97 -7.65 -11.53 16.31
N SER A 98 -8.69 -10.94 15.73
CA SER A 98 -10.05 -11.21 16.20
C SER A 98 -10.52 -12.54 15.58
N ILE A 99 -10.12 -13.63 16.25
CA ILE A 99 -10.95 -14.79 16.65
C ILE A 99 -12.14 -15.23 15.77
N GLU A 100 -12.07 -16.51 15.36
CA GLU A 100 -13.11 -17.57 15.30
C GLU A 100 -14.32 -17.45 14.34
N ALA A 101 -14.45 -18.45 13.46
CA ALA A 101 -15.73 -19.02 13.06
C ALA A 101 -15.55 -20.53 12.84
N GLU A 102 -16.02 -21.29 13.83
CA GLU A 102 -16.27 -22.75 13.81
C GLU A 102 -17.25 -23.17 12.71
#